data_AF-A0A454VZP6-F1
#
_entry.id   AF-A0A454VZP6-F1
#
_cell.length_a   1.000
_cell.length_b   1.000
_cell.length_c   1.000
_cell.angle_alpha   90.00
_cell.angle_beta   90.00
_cell.angle_gamma   90.00
#
_symmetry.space_group_name_H-M   'P 1'
#
loop_
_entity.id
_entity.type
_entity.pdbx_description
1 polymer ?
#
loop_
_entity_poly.entity_id
_entity_poly.type
_entity_poly.pdbx_seq_one_letter_code
_entity_poly.pdbx_strand_id
1 'polypeptide(L)'
;MAGERVRWPAVVDRARQIVESYEGGVTLRQVMYRLVSAGVLPHTPSMYRRLSSRLAQARREGRFPDLVDTLREVHVPPAWPDAGAFLHEAVDWFALDRTRGQEYALYVAAEKDTLRQLLTGWLAEYGIPVLVVRGFGSQSYVDIVRERTARDPRPAHLLYVGDFDCSGEDIERDWVQRTGCWSRVERVLLTRDQVLEYELPATEGKSGDPRWPGFARRYDLDPARPVQWEVEA
;
A
#
# COMPACT_ATOMS: atom_id res chain seq x y z
N MET A 1 -9.61 -31.81 -12.42
CA MET A 1 -8.58 -31.56 -11.39
C MET A 1 -9.22 -31.70 -10.03
N ALA A 2 -9.01 -32.84 -9.37
CA ALA A 2 -9.60 -33.14 -8.07
C ALA A 2 -9.08 -32.14 -7.03
N GLY A 3 -9.99 -31.51 -6.28
CA GLY A 3 -9.66 -30.45 -5.32
C GLY A 3 -8.78 -30.99 -4.19
N GLU A 4 -7.49 -30.66 -4.24
CA GLU A 4 -6.56 -30.96 -3.18
C GLU A 4 -7.06 -30.32 -1.88
N ARG A 5 -7.26 -31.15 -0.85
CA ARG A 5 -7.90 -30.72 0.40
C ARG A 5 -6.91 -29.79 1.13
N VAL A 6 -7.19 -28.50 1.11
CA VAL A 6 -6.36 -27.46 1.76
C VAL A 6 -6.01 -27.85 3.19
N ARG A 7 -4.71 -28.00 3.48
CA ARG A 7 -4.20 -28.33 4.81
C ARG A 7 -4.10 -27.06 5.67
N TRP A 8 -5.21 -26.71 6.29
CA TRP A 8 -5.34 -25.46 7.07
C TRP A 8 -4.24 -25.21 8.13
N PRO A 9 -3.77 -26.21 8.91
CA PRO A 9 -2.67 -25.97 9.86
C PRO A 9 -1.41 -25.42 9.17
N ALA A 10 -0.99 -26.04 8.07
CA ALA A 10 0.18 -25.59 7.30
C ALA A 10 -0.04 -24.20 6.68
N VAL A 11 -1.26 -23.89 6.25
CA VAL A 11 -1.62 -22.55 5.73
C VAL A 11 -1.52 -21.50 6.84
N VAL A 12 -1.99 -21.80 8.06
CA VAL A 12 -1.91 -20.88 9.20
C VAL A 12 -0.45 -20.67 9.62
N ASP A 13 0.37 -21.72 9.65
CA ASP A 13 1.80 -21.60 9.95
C ASP A 13 2.53 -20.76 8.91
N ARG A 14 2.23 -20.96 7.62
CA ARG A 14 2.81 -20.16 6.55
C ARG A 14 2.35 -18.70 6.62
N ALA A 15 1.07 -18.46 6.88
CA ALA A 15 0.54 -17.13 7.11
C ALA A 15 1.24 -16.44 8.29
N ARG A 16 1.54 -17.17 9.37
CA ARG A 16 2.24 -16.64 10.55
C ARG A 16 3.65 -16.18 10.18
N GLN A 17 4.39 -17.02 9.45
CA GLN A 17 5.72 -16.66 8.95
C GLN A 17 5.68 -15.40 8.06
N ILE A 18 4.65 -15.26 7.24
CA ILE A 18 4.46 -14.05 6.44
C ILE A 18 4.29 -12.85 7.38
N VAL A 19 3.35 -12.90 8.33
CA VAL A 19 3.14 -11.77 9.27
C VAL A 19 4.41 -11.41 10.02
N GLU A 20 5.13 -12.39 10.56
CA GLU A 20 6.34 -12.19 11.35
C GLU A 20 7.53 -11.68 10.52
N SER A 21 7.51 -11.87 9.20
CA SER A 21 8.57 -11.34 8.32
C SER A 21 8.46 -9.84 8.04
N TYR A 22 7.37 -9.19 8.47
CA TYR A 22 7.16 -7.75 8.31
C TYR A 22 7.17 -7.04 9.66
N GLU A 23 8.14 -6.16 9.87
CA GLU A 23 8.24 -5.34 11.08
C GLU A 23 7.07 -4.36 11.26
N GLY A 24 6.38 -4.00 10.16
CA GLY A 24 5.24 -3.07 10.17
C GLY A 24 3.87 -3.72 10.35
N GLY A 25 3.78 -5.04 10.55
CA GLY A 25 2.51 -5.77 10.53
C GLY A 25 1.89 -5.86 9.13
N VAL A 26 0.95 -6.79 8.95
CA VAL A 26 0.27 -7.00 7.66
C VAL A 26 -1.23 -7.13 7.84
N THR A 27 -1.96 -6.74 6.81
CA THR A 27 -3.41 -6.93 6.74
C THR A 27 -3.76 -8.36 6.30
N LEU A 28 -5.00 -8.78 6.55
CA LEU A 28 -5.52 -10.07 6.07
C LEU A 28 -5.44 -10.19 4.54
N ARG A 29 -5.63 -9.09 3.81
CA ARG A 29 -5.57 -9.07 2.35
C ARG A 29 -4.16 -9.33 1.84
N GLN A 30 -3.16 -8.69 2.43
CA GLN A 30 -1.75 -8.92 2.10
C GLN A 30 -1.34 -10.37 2.36
N VAL A 31 -1.77 -10.96 3.49
CA VAL A 31 -1.54 -12.39 3.76
C VAL A 31 -2.18 -13.27 2.69
N MET A 32 -3.40 -12.96 2.23
CA MET A 32 -4.06 -13.70 1.14
C MET A 32 -3.23 -13.65 -0.15
N TYR A 33 -2.81 -12.46 -0.58
CA TYR A 33 -2.02 -12.31 -1.81
C TYR A 33 -0.70 -13.07 -1.76
N ARG A 34 0.04 -12.98 -0.65
CA ARG A 34 1.31 -13.71 -0.48
C ARG A 34 1.12 -15.23 -0.52
N LEU A 35 0.00 -15.74 0.01
CA LEU A 35 -0.33 -17.17 -0.07
C LEU A 35 -0.76 -17.58 -1.49
N VAL A 36 -1.43 -16.70 -2.23
CA VAL A 36 -1.79 -16.93 -3.64
C VAL A 36 -0.56 -16.94 -4.53
N SER A 37 0.31 -15.94 -4.39
CA SER A 37 1.56 -15.79 -5.13
C SER A 37 2.50 -16.99 -4.88
N ALA A 38 2.54 -17.50 -3.64
CA ALA A 38 3.26 -18.72 -3.30
C ALA A 38 2.57 -20.03 -3.74
N GLY A 39 1.44 -19.97 -4.46
CA GLY A 39 0.68 -21.13 -4.92
C GLY A 39 -0.01 -21.95 -3.82
N VAL A 40 -0.08 -21.42 -2.58
CA VAL A 40 -0.62 -22.12 -1.40
C VAL A 40 -2.14 -22.10 -1.39
N LEU A 41 -2.75 -21.00 -1.86
CA LEU A 41 -4.20 -20.85 -1.92
C LEU A 41 -4.65 -20.29 -3.29
N PRO A 42 -5.83 -20.68 -3.80
CA PRO A 42 -6.41 -20.05 -4.98
C PRO A 42 -7.00 -18.67 -4.64
N HIS A 43 -6.85 -17.71 -5.55
CA HIS A 43 -7.43 -16.37 -5.43
C HIS A 43 -8.95 -16.40 -5.68
N THR A 44 -9.73 -16.72 -4.67
CA THR A 44 -11.21 -16.72 -4.76
C THR A 44 -11.88 -16.11 -3.52
N PRO A 45 -13.06 -15.48 -3.66
CA PRO A 45 -13.79 -14.90 -2.53
C PRO A 45 -14.18 -15.93 -1.45
N SER A 46 -14.42 -17.19 -1.85
CA SER A 46 -14.74 -18.26 -0.91
C SER A 46 -13.52 -18.67 -0.08
N MET A 47 -12.33 -18.66 -0.68
CA MET A 47 -11.09 -18.97 0.01
C MET A 47 -10.69 -17.84 0.96
N TYR A 48 -10.85 -16.58 0.54
CA TYR A 48 -10.64 -15.42 1.41
C TYR A 48 -11.47 -15.49 2.69
N ARG A 49 -12.77 -15.81 2.59
CA ARG A 49 -13.64 -15.98 3.77
C ARG A 49 -13.19 -17.11 4.70
N ARG A 50 -12.74 -18.23 4.13
CA ARG A 50 -12.22 -19.36 4.92
C ARG A 50 -10.91 -19.00 5.62
N LEU A 51 -9.99 -18.32 4.93
CA LEU A 51 -8.74 -17.83 5.50
C LEU A 51 -9.01 -16.88 6.66
N SER A 52 -9.88 -15.88 6.45
CA SER A 52 -10.33 -14.94 7.48
C SER A 52 -10.81 -15.64 8.75
N SER A 53 -11.72 -16.62 8.58
CA SER A 53 -12.28 -17.40 9.69
C SER A 53 -11.22 -18.21 10.45
N ARG A 54 -10.31 -18.87 9.72
CA ARG A 54 -9.25 -19.72 10.31
C ARG A 54 -8.19 -18.91 11.04
N LEU A 55 -7.75 -17.78 10.49
CA LEU A 55 -6.81 -16.90 11.17
C LEU A 55 -7.45 -16.22 12.38
N ALA A 56 -8.73 -15.85 12.31
CA ALA A 56 -9.46 -15.33 13.47
C ALA A 56 -9.58 -16.39 14.58
N GLN A 57 -9.84 -17.66 14.24
CA GLN A 57 -9.83 -18.75 15.21
C GLN A 57 -8.44 -18.92 15.85
N ALA A 58 -7.37 -18.97 15.05
CA ALA A 58 -6.01 -19.13 15.56
C ALA A 58 -5.57 -17.96 16.46
N ARG A 59 -6.00 -16.72 16.18
CA ARG A 59 -5.78 -15.56 17.07
C ARG A 59 -6.51 -15.72 18.40
N ARG A 60 -7.78 -16.14 18.41
CA ARG A 60 -8.53 -16.39 19.66
C ARG A 60 -7.88 -17.47 20.54
N GLU A 61 -7.17 -18.40 19.91
CA GLU A 61 -6.45 -19.48 20.57
C GLU A 61 -4.99 -19.09 20.91
N GLY A 62 -4.57 -17.84 20.64
CA GLY A 62 -3.22 -17.34 20.94
C GLY A 62 -2.10 -17.91 20.05
N ARG A 63 -2.44 -18.54 18.93
CA ARG A 63 -1.49 -19.24 18.03
C ARG A 63 -1.14 -18.47 16.76
N PHE A 64 -1.62 -17.24 16.63
CA PHE A 64 -1.41 -16.39 15.46
C PHE A 64 -1.26 -14.94 15.91
N PRO A 65 -0.29 -14.18 15.38
CA PRO A 65 -0.08 -12.78 15.73
C PRO A 65 -1.26 -11.90 15.29
N ASP A 66 -1.35 -10.70 15.85
CA ASP A 66 -2.36 -9.74 15.42
C ASP A 66 -2.10 -9.29 13.97
N LEU A 67 -3.20 -9.05 13.26
CA LEU A 67 -3.16 -8.44 11.93
C LEU A 67 -3.49 -6.96 12.08
N VAL A 68 -2.90 -6.15 11.22
CA VAL A 68 -3.28 -4.75 11.09
C VAL A 68 -4.74 -4.67 10.65
N ASP A 69 -5.55 -3.97 11.42
CA ASP A 69 -6.93 -3.61 11.10
C ASP A 69 -7.06 -2.08 11.19
N THR A 70 -6.98 -1.41 10.04
CA THR A 70 -7.00 0.07 9.95
C THR A 70 -8.34 0.68 10.38
N LEU A 71 -9.35 -0.12 10.71
CA LEU A 71 -10.67 0.32 11.15
C LEU A 71 -10.89 0.28 12.67
N ARG A 72 -9.89 -0.15 13.46
CA ARG A 72 -10.02 -0.32 14.93
C ARG A 72 -9.18 0.65 15.76
N GLU A 73 -9.19 1.94 15.43
CA GLU A 73 -8.62 2.96 16.32
C GLU A 73 -9.72 3.61 17.16
N VAL A 74 -9.63 3.44 18.48
CA VAL A 74 -10.33 4.34 19.41
C VAL A 74 -9.48 5.60 19.51
N HIS A 75 -9.95 6.68 18.90
CA HIS A 75 -9.28 7.97 19.00
C HIS A 75 -9.42 8.51 20.42
N VAL A 76 -8.37 8.35 21.23
CA VAL A 76 -8.23 9.02 22.52
C VAL A 76 -7.40 10.28 22.28
N PRO A 77 -7.92 11.48 22.60
CA PRO A 77 -7.12 12.70 22.55
C PRO A 77 -5.89 12.56 23.45
N PRO A 78 -4.69 13.01 23.02
CA PRO A 78 -3.52 13.04 23.89
C PRO A 78 -3.81 13.84 25.16
N ALA A 79 -3.51 13.27 26.32
CA ALA A 79 -3.69 13.90 27.62
C ALA A 79 -2.56 13.50 28.56
N TRP A 80 -2.00 14.49 29.26
CA TRP A 80 -0.93 14.29 30.24
C TRP A 80 -1.37 14.80 31.60
N PRO A 81 -0.99 14.14 32.70
CA PRO A 81 -1.36 14.58 34.05
C PRO A 81 -0.68 15.90 34.44
N ASP A 82 0.49 16.20 33.88
CA ASP A 82 1.25 17.42 34.11
C ASP A 82 2.27 17.70 32.98
N ALA A 83 2.92 18.86 33.04
CA ALA A 83 3.93 19.28 32.06
C ALA A 83 5.20 18.43 32.08
N GLY A 84 5.55 17.81 33.22
CA GLY A 84 6.71 16.93 33.34
C GLY A 84 6.51 15.65 32.55
N ALA A 85 5.32 15.03 32.66
CA ALA A 85 4.93 13.88 31.87
C ALA A 85 4.96 14.16 30.37
N PHE A 86 4.48 15.34 29.94
CA PHE A 86 4.59 15.77 28.54
C PHE A 86 6.05 15.90 28.08
N LEU A 87 6.92 16.55 28.87
CA LEU A 87 8.32 16.75 28.51
C LEU A 87 9.12 15.44 28.45
N HIS A 88 8.81 14.48 29.32
CA HIS A 88 9.42 13.15 29.29
C HIS A 88 9.08 12.41 27.99
N GLU A 89 7.82 12.45 27.57
CA GLU A 89 7.39 11.81 26.33
C GLU A 89 7.89 12.57 25.08
N ALA A 90 7.95 13.91 25.13
CA ALA A 90 8.41 14.72 24.01
C ALA A 90 9.83 14.37 23.51
N VAL A 91 10.67 13.78 24.37
CA VAL A 91 12.00 13.28 23.99
C VAL A 91 11.89 12.16 22.95
N ASP A 92 10.93 11.25 23.10
CA ASP A 92 10.71 10.13 22.17
C ASP A 92 10.17 10.62 20.81
N TRP A 93 9.53 11.78 20.79
CA TRP A 93 8.98 12.42 19.58
C TRP A 93 9.99 13.32 18.86
N PHE A 94 11.12 13.64 19.51
CA PHE A 94 12.12 14.53 18.94
C PHE A 94 12.90 13.83 17.83
N ALA A 95 12.72 14.29 16.59
CA ALA A 95 13.51 13.88 15.44
C ALA A 95 14.04 15.10 14.68
N LEU A 96 15.32 15.06 14.32
CA LEU A 96 15.87 16.01 13.37
C LEU A 96 15.38 15.69 11.96
N ASP A 97 15.31 16.71 11.10
CA ASP A 97 15.08 16.52 9.67
C ASP A 97 16.25 15.72 9.07
N ARG A 98 15.98 14.43 8.81
CA ARG A 98 16.94 13.48 8.24
C ARG A 98 17.24 13.74 6.76
N THR A 99 16.43 14.56 6.10
CA THR A 99 16.61 14.93 4.71
C THR A 99 17.47 16.20 4.54
N ARG A 100 17.96 16.79 5.64
CA ARG A 100 18.76 18.02 5.58
C ARG A 100 19.98 17.84 4.66
N GLY A 101 20.16 18.79 3.73
CA GLY A 101 21.25 18.77 2.76
C GLY A 101 20.93 18.01 1.47
N GLN A 102 19.79 17.32 1.39
CA GLN A 102 19.30 16.77 0.12
C GLN A 102 18.87 17.90 -0.81
N GLU A 103 19.17 17.74 -2.11
CA GLU A 103 18.81 18.70 -3.16
C GLU A 103 17.29 18.81 -3.36
N TYR A 104 16.57 17.71 -3.13
CA TYR A 104 15.14 17.58 -3.40
C TYR A 104 14.36 17.19 -2.14
N ALA A 105 13.12 17.67 -2.03
CA ALA A 105 12.17 17.20 -1.03
C ALA A 105 11.44 15.97 -1.60
N LEU A 106 11.81 14.78 -1.11
CA LEU A 106 11.27 13.52 -1.62
C LEU A 106 9.94 13.15 -0.94
N TYR A 107 8.97 12.68 -1.72
CA TYR A 107 7.69 12.17 -1.26
C TYR A 107 7.41 10.83 -1.91
N VAL A 108 6.75 9.92 -1.20
CA VAL A 108 6.25 8.66 -1.77
C VAL A 108 4.73 8.68 -1.72
N ALA A 109 4.06 8.52 -2.85
CA ALA A 109 2.61 8.33 -2.91
C ALA A 109 2.27 6.85 -3.11
N ALA A 110 1.29 6.37 -2.35
CA ALA A 110 0.70 5.06 -2.54
C ALA A 110 -0.79 5.19 -2.88
N GLU A 111 -1.25 4.51 -3.93
CA GLU A 111 -2.67 4.49 -4.29
C GLU A 111 -3.53 3.84 -3.18
N LYS A 112 -3.03 2.73 -2.62
CA LYS A 112 -3.76 1.94 -1.61
C LYS A 112 -3.38 2.32 -0.19
N ASP A 113 -4.41 2.48 0.65
CA ASP A 113 -4.24 2.77 2.08
C ASP A 113 -3.53 1.65 2.86
N THR A 114 -3.68 0.41 2.39
CA THR A 114 -3.05 -0.78 2.97
C THR A 114 -1.52 -0.76 2.82
N LEU A 115 -0.98 0.01 1.87
CA LEU A 115 0.47 0.25 1.74
C LEU A 115 1.00 1.32 2.69
N ARG A 116 0.13 2.15 3.28
CA ARG A 116 0.52 3.27 4.14
C ARG A 116 1.44 2.81 5.26
N GLN A 117 1.04 1.80 6.03
CA GLN A 117 1.80 1.37 7.20
C GLN A 117 3.14 0.77 6.82
N LEU A 118 3.16 -0.03 5.74
CA LEU A 118 4.38 -0.66 5.24
C LEU A 118 5.40 0.40 4.78
N LEU A 119 4.96 1.32 3.93
CA LEU A 119 5.83 2.38 3.41
C LEU A 119 6.25 3.35 4.51
N THR A 120 5.35 3.74 5.42
CA THR A 120 5.72 4.59 6.56
C THR A 120 6.75 3.90 7.44
N GLY A 121 6.61 2.60 7.70
CA GLY A 121 7.60 1.83 8.46
C GLY A 121 8.97 1.83 7.79
N TRP A 122 9.04 1.52 6.50
CA TRP A 122 10.29 1.49 5.74
C TRP A 122 10.94 2.87 5.58
N LEU A 123 10.13 3.93 5.45
CA LEU A 123 10.60 5.27 5.12
C LEU A 123 10.80 6.17 6.33
N ALA A 124 10.34 5.75 7.51
CA ALA A 124 10.45 6.50 8.76
C ALA A 124 11.92 6.80 9.12
N GLU A 125 12.81 5.82 8.94
CA GLU A 125 14.24 5.99 9.24
C GLU A 125 14.91 7.03 8.33
N TYR A 126 14.36 7.29 7.15
CA TYR A 126 14.86 8.28 6.19
C TYR A 126 14.15 9.64 6.31
N GLY A 127 13.08 9.71 7.11
CA GLY A 127 12.26 10.93 7.23
C GLY A 127 11.45 11.26 5.97
N ILE A 128 11.21 10.29 5.09
CA ILE A 128 10.50 10.51 3.82
C ILE A 128 8.98 10.42 4.06
N PRO A 129 8.20 11.47 3.76
CA PRO A 129 6.75 11.47 3.91
C PRO A 129 6.04 10.53 2.92
N VAL A 130 5.03 9.81 3.43
CA VAL A 130 4.15 8.95 2.64
C VAL A 130 2.77 9.60 2.45
N LEU A 131 2.31 9.67 1.21
CA LEU A 131 0.99 10.15 0.79
C LEU A 131 0.11 8.97 0.39
N VAL A 132 -1.20 9.06 0.64
CA VAL A 132 -2.16 8.01 0.24
C VAL A 132 -3.20 8.57 -0.71
N VAL A 133 -3.19 8.10 -1.94
CA VAL A 133 -4.02 8.60 -3.06
C VAL A 133 -5.22 7.68 -3.25
N ARG A 134 -6.26 7.84 -2.42
CA ARG A 134 -7.48 7.01 -2.53
C ARG A 134 -8.36 7.46 -3.70
N GLY A 135 -8.35 6.71 -4.82
CA GLY A 135 -9.37 6.77 -5.87
C GLY A 135 -9.79 8.19 -6.25
N PHE A 136 -8.80 9.06 -6.50
CA PHE A 136 -8.84 10.49 -6.80
C PHE A 136 -8.60 11.48 -5.64
N GLY A 137 -8.78 11.16 -4.36
CA GLY A 137 -8.43 12.08 -3.25
C GLY A 137 -9.26 13.37 -3.18
N SER A 138 -9.60 13.83 -1.96
CA SER A 138 -10.38 15.07 -1.78
C SER A 138 -9.57 16.31 -2.14
N GLN A 139 -10.25 17.40 -2.54
CA GLN A 139 -9.56 18.68 -2.81
C GLN A 139 -8.83 19.20 -1.56
N SER A 140 -9.40 19.03 -0.37
CA SER A 140 -8.73 19.40 0.88
C SER A 140 -7.41 18.65 1.09
N TYR A 141 -7.32 17.39 0.66
CA TYR A 141 -6.07 16.64 0.76
C TYR A 141 -5.01 17.13 -0.24
N VAL A 142 -5.45 17.49 -1.45
CA VAL A 142 -4.59 18.18 -2.43
C VAL A 142 -4.01 19.47 -1.84
N ASP A 143 -4.86 20.29 -1.20
CA ASP A 143 -4.43 21.57 -0.61
C ASP A 143 -3.41 21.37 0.52
N ILE A 144 -3.61 20.37 1.39
CA ILE A 144 -2.64 20.00 2.44
C ILE A 144 -1.27 19.64 1.84
N VAL A 145 -1.26 18.88 0.74
CA VAL A 145 -0.01 18.47 0.08
C VAL A 145 0.68 19.67 -0.59
N ARG A 146 -0.10 20.56 -1.22
CA ARG A 146 0.42 21.80 -1.81
C ARG A 146 1.01 22.71 -0.75
N GLU A 147 0.32 22.89 0.38
CA GLU A 147 0.84 23.70 1.48
C GLU A 147 2.11 23.10 2.07
N ARG A 148 2.15 21.78 2.27
CA ARG A 148 3.34 21.09 2.81
C ARG A 148 4.54 21.22 1.88
N THR A 149 4.36 21.00 0.58
CA THR A 149 5.42 21.13 -0.42
C THR A 149 5.91 22.57 -0.55
N ALA A 150 5.02 23.56 -0.46
CA ALA A 150 5.39 24.98 -0.52
C ALA A 150 6.18 25.49 0.71
N ARG A 151 6.11 24.80 1.86
CA ARG A 151 6.90 25.14 3.06
C ARG A 151 8.36 24.69 2.95
N ASP A 152 8.67 23.78 2.03
CA ASP A 152 10.02 23.35 1.75
C ASP A 152 10.59 24.18 0.59
N PRO A 153 11.74 24.84 0.73
CA PRO A 153 12.34 25.59 -0.37
C PRO A 153 12.89 24.70 -1.50
N ARG A 154 13.05 23.39 -1.26
CA ARG A 154 13.59 22.44 -2.24
C ARG A 154 12.51 22.04 -3.25
N PRO A 155 12.88 21.76 -4.51
CA PRO A 155 11.94 21.20 -5.47
C PRO A 155 11.41 19.84 -4.98
N ALA A 156 10.09 19.67 -5.04
CA ALA A 156 9.45 18.44 -4.57
C ALA A 156 9.49 17.35 -5.65
N HIS A 157 9.95 16.15 -5.27
CA HIS A 157 9.98 14.95 -6.11
C HIS A 157 8.97 13.93 -5.57
N LEU A 158 8.14 13.37 -6.45
CA LEU A 158 7.16 12.35 -6.11
C LEU A 158 7.56 11.00 -6.68
N LEU A 159 7.74 10.00 -5.83
CA LEU A 159 7.79 8.60 -6.21
C LEU A 159 6.40 8.00 -6.08
N TYR A 160 5.86 7.44 -7.16
CA TYR A 160 4.51 6.90 -7.20
C TYR A 160 4.51 5.37 -7.10
N VAL A 161 3.65 4.86 -6.22
CA VAL A 161 3.40 3.44 -5.95
C VAL A 161 1.92 3.14 -6.18
N GLY A 162 1.58 2.44 -7.26
CA GLY A 162 0.18 2.14 -7.61
C GLY A 162 0.02 0.88 -8.46
N ASP A 163 -1.22 0.50 -8.69
CA ASP A 163 -1.54 -0.65 -9.51
C ASP A 163 -1.20 -0.37 -10.99
N PHE A 164 -0.78 -1.41 -11.71
CA PHE A 164 -0.52 -1.31 -13.14
C PHE A 164 -1.78 -1.69 -13.91
N ASP A 165 -2.69 -0.72 -14.04
CA ASP A 165 -3.90 -0.84 -14.84
C ASP A 165 -4.38 0.54 -15.35
N CYS A 166 -5.48 0.53 -16.12
CA CYS A 166 -6.04 1.75 -16.70
C CYS A 166 -6.63 2.73 -15.66
N SER A 167 -6.98 2.27 -14.46
CA SER A 167 -7.44 3.12 -13.35
C SER A 167 -6.27 3.71 -12.58
N GLY A 168 -5.24 2.93 -12.26
CA GLY A 168 -4.05 3.39 -11.55
C GLY A 168 -3.31 4.51 -12.30
N GLU A 169 -3.17 4.40 -13.63
CA GLU A 169 -2.65 5.50 -14.47
C GLU A 169 -3.51 6.77 -14.44
N ASP A 170 -4.83 6.59 -14.40
CA ASP A 170 -5.78 7.69 -14.40
C ASP A 170 -5.75 8.43 -13.04
N ILE A 171 -5.64 7.67 -11.95
CA ILE A 171 -5.51 8.18 -10.58
C ILE A 171 -4.17 8.92 -10.42
N GLU A 172 -3.06 8.35 -10.89
CA GLU A 172 -1.76 9.03 -10.89
C GLU A 172 -1.85 10.36 -11.63
N ARG A 173 -2.36 10.35 -12.87
CA ARG A 173 -2.46 11.54 -13.70
C ARG A 173 -3.32 12.62 -13.03
N ASP A 174 -4.52 12.28 -12.55
CA ASP A 174 -5.40 13.22 -11.87
C ASP A 174 -4.75 13.82 -10.63
N TRP A 175 -4.11 12.98 -9.81
CA TRP A 175 -3.44 13.39 -8.59
C TRP A 175 -2.31 14.39 -8.87
N VAL A 176 -1.42 14.06 -9.81
CA VAL A 176 -0.29 14.91 -10.21
C VAL A 176 -0.80 16.24 -10.78
N GLN A 177 -1.83 16.20 -11.62
CA GLN A 177 -2.40 17.39 -12.24
C GLN A 177 -3.04 18.32 -11.19
N ARG A 178 -3.80 17.78 -10.23
CA ARG A 178 -4.50 18.58 -9.23
C ARG A 178 -3.56 19.15 -8.17
N THR A 179 -2.51 18.42 -7.80
CA THR A 179 -1.49 18.91 -6.88
C THR A 179 -0.60 19.96 -7.55
N GLY A 180 -0.13 19.71 -8.78
CA GLY A 180 0.59 20.70 -9.59
C GLY A 180 1.84 21.29 -8.90
N CYS A 181 2.42 20.59 -7.92
CA CYS A 181 3.52 21.08 -7.09
C CYS A 181 4.81 20.25 -7.24
N TRP A 182 4.79 19.23 -8.09
CA TRP A 182 5.92 18.32 -8.28
C TRP A 182 6.84 18.80 -9.40
N SER A 183 8.13 18.90 -9.12
CA SER A 183 9.16 19.18 -10.13
C SER A 183 9.55 17.93 -10.92
N ARG A 184 9.39 16.74 -10.31
CA ARG A 184 9.54 15.43 -10.96
C ARG A 184 8.55 14.45 -10.35
N VAL A 185 7.97 13.61 -11.20
CA VAL A 185 7.15 12.46 -10.80
C VAL A 185 7.73 11.22 -11.45
N GLU A 186 7.90 10.17 -10.68
CA GLU A 186 8.44 8.90 -11.15
C GLU A 186 7.65 7.74 -10.55
N ARG A 187 7.02 6.92 -11.40
CA ARG A 187 6.41 5.66 -10.96
C ARG A 187 7.53 4.65 -10.71
N VAL A 188 7.71 4.29 -9.44
CA VAL A 188 8.72 3.31 -9.01
C VAL A 188 8.16 1.91 -8.81
N LEU A 189 6.83 1.81 -8.64
CA LEU A 189 6.10 0.56 -8.50
C LEU A 189 4.61 0.80 -8.83
N LEU A 190 3.85 -0.10 -9.44
CA LEU A 190 4.30 -1.20 -10.27
C LEU A 190 4.49 -0.72 -11.72
N THR A 191 5.67 -0.94 -12.31
CA THR A 191 5.97 -0.58 -13.70
C THR A 191 5.76 -1.76 -14.65
N ARG A 192 5.60 -1.48 -15.95
CA ARG A 192 5.47 -2.52 -16.98
C ARG A 192 6.69 -3.45 -17.01
N ASP A 193 7.89 -2.88 -16.86
CA ASP A 193 9.14 -3.63 -16.89
C ASP A 193 9.22 -4.60 -15.71
N GLN A 194 8.81 -4.17 -14.50
CA GLN A 194 8.73 -5.04 -13.33
C GLN A 194 7.70 -6.18 -13.52
N VAL A 195 6.55 -5.89 -14.16
CA VAL A 195 5.56 -6.93 -14.49
C VAL A 195 6.16 -8.01 -15.39
N LEU A 196 6.96 -7.62 -16.38
CA LEU A 196 7.62 -8.54 -17.31
C LEU A 196 8.78 -9.29 -16.65
N GLU A 197 9.66 -8.58 -15.95
CA GLU A 197 10.85 -9.13 -15.30
C GLU A 197 10.50 -10.18 -14.25
N TYR A 198 9.48 -9.91 -13.43
CA TYR A 198 9.07 -10.80 -12.34
C TYR A 198 7.89 -11.72 -12.70
N GLU A 199 7.48 -11.75 -13.98
CA GLU A 199 6.36 -12.57 -14.46
C GLU A 199 5.10 -12.47 -13.59
N LEU A 200 4.79 -11.24 -13.14
CA LEU A 200 3.74 -11.04 -12.14
C LEU A 200 2.37 -11.49 -12.66
N PRO A 201 1.58 -12.21 -11.85
CA PRO A 201 0.30 -12.73 -12.28
C PRO A 201 -0.70 -11.58 -12.52
N ALA A 202 -1.26 -11.55 -13.73
CA ALA A 202 -2.40 -10.69 -14.03
C ALA A 202 -3.67 -11.25 -13.38
N THR A 203 -4.55 -10.34 -12.94
CA THR A 203 -5.93 -10.66 -12.60
C THR A 203 -6.89 -10.09 -13.64
N GLU A 204 -8.13 -10.59 -13.66
CA GLU A 204 -9.17 -10.07 -14.55
C GLU A 204 -9.49 -8.62 -14.19
N GLY A 205 -9.29 -7.72 -15.15
CA GLY A 205 -9.60 -6.30 -15.00
C GLY A 205 -11.09 -6.01 -15.14
N LYS A 206 -11.47 -4.77 -14.88
CA LYS A 206 -12.88 -4.36 -14.95
C LYS A 206 -13.43 -4.40 -16.38
N SER A 207 -14.40 -5.29 -16.60
CA SER A 207 -15.14 -5.38 -17.87
C SER A 207 -15.85 -4.08 -18.22
N GLY A 208 -15.66 -3.63 -19.47
CA GLY A 208 -16.31 -2.43 -20.01
C GLY A 208 -15.69 -1.09 -19.56
N ASP A 209 -14.49 -1.09 -18.96
CA ASP A 209 -13.81 0.17 -18.68
C ASP A 209 -13.48 0.91 -19.99
N PRO A 210 -13.98 2.15 -20.20
CA PRO A 210 -13.75 2.88 -21.44
C PRO A 210 -12.27 3.25 -21.66
N ARG A 211 -11.45 3.20 -20.61
CA ARG A 211 -10.01 3.49 -20.67
C ARG A 211 -9.19 2.27 -21.11
N TRP A 212 -9.74 1.07 -20.98
CA TRP A 212 -9.05 -0.19 -21.29
C TRP A 212 -8.51 -0.26 -22.73
N PRO A 213 -9.27 0.07 -23.80
CA PRO A 213 -8.74 -0.02 -25.16
C PRO A 213 -7.53 0.87 -25.40
N GLY A 214 -7.47 2.04 -24.74
CA GLY A 214 -6.32 2.93 -24.81
C GLY A 214 -5.10 2.37 -24.07
N PHE A 215 -5.33 1.83 -22.88
CA PHE A 215 -4.28 1.18 -22.07
C PHE A 215 -3.72 -0.06 -22.78
N ALA A 216 -4.58 -0.95 -23.28
CA ALA A 216 -4.18 -2.16 -23.98
C ALA A 216 -3.30 -1.86 -25.20
N ARG A 217 -3.62 -0.82 -25.98
CA ARG A 217 -2.79 -0.38 -27.11
C ARG A 217 -1.42 0.17 -26.69
N ARG A 218 -1.31 0.82 -25.53
CA ARG A 218 -0.02 1.38 -25.06
C ARG A 218 0.96 0.31 -24.63
N TYR A 219 0.45 -0.83 -24.16
CA TYR A 219 1.24 -1.90 -23.55
C TYR A 219 1.17 -3.24 -24.30
N ASP A 220 0.66 -3.22 -25.54
CA ASP A 220 0.50 -4.39 -26.40
C ASP A 220 -0.26 -5.55 -25.73
N LEU A 221 -1.38 -5.23 -25.06
CA LEU A 221 -2.27 -6.19 -24.40
C LEU A 221 -3.51 -6.48 -25.27
N ASP A 222 -4.18 -7.61 -25.01
CA ASP A 222 -5.41 -8.00 -25.70
C ASP A 222 -6.60 -7.07 -25.35
N PRO A 223 -7.12 -6.27 -26.30
CA PRO A 223 -8.24 -5.37 -26.03
C PRO A 223 -9.53 -6.08 -25.60
N ALA A 224 -9.69 -7.37 -25.92
CA ALA A 224 -10.85 -8.17 -25.53
C ALA A 224 -10.75 -8.76 -24.12
N ARG A 225 -9.58 -8.71 -23.48
CA ARG A 225 -9.32 -9.30 -22.17
C ARG A 225 -8.73 -8.27 -21.21
N PRO A 226 -9.57 -7.49 -20.52
CA PRO A 226 -9.14 -6.61 -19.45
C PRO A 226 -8.30 -7.36 -18.42
N VAL A 227 -7.11 -6.82 -18.12
CA VAL A 227 -6.23 -7.33 -17.08
C VAL A 227 -5.74 -6.18 -16.21
N GLN A 228 -5.37 -6.52 -14.97
CA GLN A 228 -4.81 -5.60 -14.01
C GLN A 228 -3.74 -6.32 -13.17
N TRP A 229 -2.71 -5.58 -12.76
CA TRP A 229 -1.69 -6.05 -11.83
C TRP A 229 -1.70 -5.20 -10.59
N GLU A 230 -1.86 -5.85 -9.45
CA GLU A 230 -1.96 -5.18 -8.16
C GLU A 230 -0.58 -5.08 -7.50
N VAL A 231 -0.28 -3.91 -6.95
CA VAL A 231 0.99 -3.67 -6.24
C VAL A 231 1.16 -4.51 -4.97
N GLU A 232 0.06 -5.03 -4.42
CA GLU A 232 0.07 -5.88 -3.22
C GLU A 232 0.16 -7.38 -3.53
N ALA A 233 0.18 -7.76 -4.81
CA ALA A 233 0.14 -9.15 -5.27
C ALA A 233 1.42 -9.94 -4.93
#